data_AF-A0A5C3M7N1-F1
#
_entry.id   AF-A0A5C3M7N1-F1
#
_cell.length_a   1.000
_cell.length_b   1.000
_cell.length_c   1.000
_cell.angle_alpha   90.00
_cell.angle_beta   90.00
_cell.angle_gamma   90.00
#
_symmetry.space_group_name_H-M   'P 1'
#
loop_
_entity.id
_entity.type
_entity.pdbx_description
1 polymer ?
#
loop_
_entity_poly.entity_id
_entity_poly.type
_entity_poly.pdbx_seq_one_letter_code
_entity_poly.pdbx_strand_id
1 'polypeptide(L)'
;MVLRPCSSALFTGQQIYLDRLNHYFSIRNGNSIAPRRSSLIYGLGGMGKTQIALKFAEDSSSQYEYIFWVDATNEDTTCTSLKGISSFPEAKKADVGGTPKAVLYWIASLSKE
;
A
#
# COMPACT_ATOMS: atom_id res chain seq x y z
N MET A 1 7.77 -11.85 -7.92
CA MET A 1 7.17 -10.61 -8.45
C MET A 1 5.80 -10.47 -7.81
N VAL A 2 5.60 -9.51 -6.92
CA VAL A 2 4.27 -9.26 -6.34
C VAL A 2 3.55 -8.34 -7.30
N LEU A 3 2.70 -8.93 -8.12
CA LEU A 3 1.84 -8.19 -9.02
C LEU A 3 0.72 -7.63 -8.17
N ARG A 4 0.87 -6.37 -7.75
CA ARG A 4 -0.29 -5.56 -7.39
C ARG A 4 -1.23 -5.58 -8.61
N PRO A 5 -2.48 -6.05 -8.47
CA PRO A 5 -3.44 -5.98 -9.57
C PRO A 5 -3.76 -4.51 -9.90
N CYS A 6 -4.08 -4.21 -11.15
CA CYS A 6 -4.61 -2.90 -11.51
C CYS A 6 -6.09 -2.78 -11.12
N SER A 7 -6.54 -1.56 -10.86
CA SER A 7 -7.96 -1.25 -10.80
C SER A 7 -8.61 -1.48 -12.18
N SER A 8 -9.92 -1.71 -12.17
CA SER A 8 -10.70 -1.91 -13.38
C SER A 8 -10.74 -0.63 -14.23
N ALA A 9 -10.57 -0.77 -15.55
CA ALA A 9 -10.75 0.32 -16.50
C ALA A 9 -12.19 0.89 -16.51
N LEU A 10 -13.16 0.15 -15.98
CA LEU A 10 -14.57 0.56 -15.86
C LEU A 10 -14.94 1.02 -14.44
N PHE A 11 -13.96 1.39 -13.62
CA PHE A 11 -14.20 1.87 -12.26
C PHE A 11 -15.02 3.16 -12.25
N THR A 12 -16.22 3.12 -11.67
CA THR A 12 -17.16 4.26 -11.60
C THR A 12 -17.95 4.23 -10.29
N GLY A 13 -18.64 5.33 -9.95
CA GLY A 13 -19.64 5.38 -8.87
C GLY A 13 -19.12 5.34 -7.43
N GLN A 14 -17.81 5.18 -7.21
CA GLN A 14 -17.20 5.04 -5.88
C GLN A 14 -16.40 6.29 -5.44
N GLN A 15 -16.60 7.43 -6.10
CA GLN A 15 -15.82 8.65 -5.87
C GLN A 15 -15.86 9.14 -4.42
N ILE A 16 -17.03 9.04 -3.76
CA ILE A 16 -17.19 9.43 -2.36
C ILE A 16 -16.21 8.71 -1.41
N TYR A 17 -15.86 7.45 -1.71
CA TYR A 17 -14.90 6.70 -0.90
C TYR A 17 -13.46 7.12 -1.21
N LEU A 18 -13.14 7.38 -2.49
CA LEU A 18 -11.84 7.92 -2.88
C LEU A 18 -11.61 9.29 -2.24
N ASP A 19 -12.60 10.18 -2.26
CA ASP A 19 -12.51 11.51 -1.64
C ASP A 19 -12.30 11.42 -0.13
N ARG A 20 -12.99 10.48 0.54
CA ARG A 20 -12.77 10.20 1.97
C ARG A 20 -11.36 9.70 2.24
N LEU A 21 -10.83 8.80 1.42
CA LEU A 21 -9.46 8.30 1.55
C LEU A 21 -8.44 9.40 1.29
N ASN A 22 -8.62 10.21 0.24
CA ASN A 22 -7.77 11.37 -0.07
C ASN A 22 -7.77 12.38 1.07
N HIS A 23 -8.95 12.77 1.56
CA HIS A 23 -9.05 13.68 2.70
C HIS A 23 -8.39 13.10 3.95
N TYR A 24 -8.66 11.83 4.25
CA TYR A 24 -8.07 11.15 5.39
C TYR A 24 -6.55 11.08 5.25
N PHE A 25 -5.99 10.63 4.14
CA PHE A 25 -4.54 10.46 4.00
C PHE A 25 -3.78 11.69 3.50
N SER A 26 -4.45 12.83 3.31
CA SER A 26 -3.81 14.10 2.93
C SER A 26 -2.62 14.44 3.84
N ILE A 27 -1.49 14.80 3.21
CA ILE A 27 -0.26 15.21 3.89
C ILE A 27 -0.57 16.48 4.69
N ARG A 28 -0.34 16.45 6.01
CA ARG A 28 -0.51 17.62 6.88
C ARG A 28 0.84 18.29 7.08
N ASN A 29 0.95 19.53 6.62
CA ASN A 29 2.08 20.40 6.92
C ASN A 29 1.97 20.85 8.38
N GLY A 30 2.57 20.09 9.30
CA GLY A 30 2.69 20.45 10.71
C GLY A 30 3.94 19.81 11.30
N ASN A 31 4.75 20.60 11.99
CA ASN A 31 6.04 20.23 12.60
C ASN A 31 5.97 19.17 13.73
N SER A 32 4.92 18.34 13.76
CA SER A 32 4.70 17.30 14.76
C SER A 32 4.72 15.92 14.12
N ILE A 33 5.31 14.94 14.80
CA ILE A 33 5.27 13.52 14.43
C ILE A 33 3.79 13.10 14.33
N ALA A 34 3.29 12.96 13.09
CA ALA A 34 1.94 12.49 12.86
C ALA A 34 1.87 10.99 13.16
N PRO A 35 0.90 10.52 13.95
CA PRO A 35 0.74 9.09 14.21
C PRO A 35 0.44 8.33 12.92
N ARG A 36 0.85 7.06 12.85
CA ARG A 36 0.51 6.16 11.72
C ARG A 36 -1.00 6.12 11.55
N ARG A 37 -1.46 6.37 10.32
CA ARG A 37 -2.89 6.38 9.98
C ARG A 37 -3.28 5.07 9.31
N SER A 38 -4.47 4.57 9.63
CA SER A 38 -5.00 3.31 9.09
C SER A 38 -6.49 3.48 8.78
N SER A 39 -6.91 2.96 7.63
CA SER A 39 -8.32 2.96 7.21
C SER A 39 -8.77 1.53 6.91
N LEU A 40 -10.01 1.20 7.27
CA LEU A 40 -10.63 -0.11 7.02
C LEU A 40 -11.77 0.05 6.01
N ILE A 41 -11.70 -0.71 4.91
CA ILE A 41 -12.79 -0.83 3.93
C ILE A 41 -13.45 -2.19 4.15
N TYR A 42 -14.72 -2.21 4.56
CA TYR A 42 -15.49 -3.42 4.86
C TYR A 42 -16.84 -3.41 4.13
N GLY A 43 -17.50 -4.57 4.07
CA GLY A 43 -18.75 -4.77 3.34
C GLY A 43 -18.82 -6.15 2.69
N LEU A 44 -19.96 -6.46 2.09
CA LEU A 44 -20.23 -7.77 1.47
C LEU A 44 -19.25 -8.10 0.33
N GLY A 45 -19.15 -9.39 -0.01
CA GLY A 45 -18.40 -9.85 -1.18
C GLY A 45 -18.89 -9.17 -2.46
N GLY A 46 -17.99 -8.91 -3.41
CA GLY A 46 -18.35 -8.29 -4.70
C GLY A 46 -18.58 -6.77 -4.68
N MET A 47 -18.64 -6.12 -3.51
CA MET A 47 -18.89 -4.66 -3.39
C MET A 47 -17.73 -3.75 -3.86
N GLY A 48 -16.67 -4.30 -4.45
CA GLY A 48 -15.56 -3.51 -5.00
C GLY A 48 -14.55 -2.97 -3.97
N LYS A 49 -14.51 -3.48 -2.74
CA LYS A 49 -13.58 -3.02 -1.69
C LYS A 49 -12.12 -2.98 -2.15
N THR A 50 -11.64 -4.09 -2.73
CA THR A 50 -10.29 -4.19 -3.30
C THR A 50 -10.10 -3.19 -4.44
N GLN A 51 -11.11 -3.01 -5.28
CA GLN A 51 -11.05 -2.07 -6.40
C GLN A 51 -10.92 -0.61 -5.92
N ILE A 52 -11.59 -0.23 -4.82
CA ILE A 52 -11.44 1.09 -4.21
C ILE A 52 -10.00 1.30 -3.71
N ALA A 53 -9.43 0.32 -3.01
CA ALA A 53 -8.05 0.41 -2.51
C ALA A 53 -7.03 0.49 -3.66
N LEU A 54 -7.22 -0.32 -4.71
CA LEU A 54 -6.39 -0.28 -5.91
C LEU A 54 -6.48 1.05 -6.64
N LYS A 55 -7.69 1.58 -6.80
CA LYS A 55 -7.90 2.86 -7.48
C LYS A 55 -7.28 4.02 -6.70
N PHE A 56 -7.50 4.06 -5.38
CA PHE A 56 -6.88 5.05 -4.50
C PHE A 56 -5.35 5.06 -4.61
N ALA A 57 -4.73 3.87 -4.57
CA ALA A 57 -3.27 3.76 -4.64
C ALA A 57 -2.70 3.98 -6.05
N GLU A 58 -3.52 3.97 -7.11
CA GLU A 58 -3.14 4.41 -8.46
C GLU A 58 -3.19 5.92 -8.55
N ASP A 59 -4.33 6.51 -8.15
CA ASP A 59 -4.59 7.95 -8.24
C ASP A 59 -3.67 8.76 -7.29
N SER A 60 -3.22 8.15 -6.19
CA SER A 60 -2.31 8.79 -5.22
C SER A 60 -0.84 8.43 -5.43
N SER A 61 -0.49 7.74 -6.52
CA SER A 61 0.88 7.26 -6.77
C SER A 61 1.94 8.38 -6.78
N SER A 62 1.57 9.60 -7.18
CA SER A 62 2.47 10.76 -7.15
C SER A 62 2.65 11.39 -5.75
N GLN A 63 1.81 11.02 -4.77
CA GLN A 63 1.83 11.58 -3.42
C GLN A 63 2.66 10.74 -2.44
N TYR A 64 3.02 9.51 -2.83
CA TYR A 64 3.77 8.58 -1.99
C TYR A 64 5.00 8.11 -2.74
N GLU A 65 6.16 8.18 -2.08
CA GLU A 65 7.41 7.66 -2.64
C GLU A 65 7.34 6.12 -2.80
N TYR A 66 6.72 5.44 -1.84
CA TYR A 66 6.57 3.98 -1.86
C TYR A 66 5.13 3.56 -1.59
N ILE A 67 4.63 2.65 -2.44
CA ILE A 67 3.36 1.96 -2.24
C ILE A 67 3.61 0.45 -2.33
N PHE A 68 3.37 -0.25 -1.22
CA PHE A 68 3.53 -1.70 -1.14
C PHE A 68 2.17 -2.39 -1.12
N TRP A 69 2.06 -3.50 -1.84
CA TRP A 69 0.87 -4.37 -1.83
C TRP A 69 1.20 -5.69 -1.13
N VAL A 70 0.39 -6.07 -0.14
CA VAL A 70 0.56 -7.30 0.62
C VAL A 70 -0.74 -8.07 0.64
N ASP A 71 -0.74 -9.29 0.10
CA ASP A 71 -1.87 -10.21 0.22
C ASP A 71 -1.82 -10.94 1.56
N ALA A 72 -2.64 -10.48 2.50
CA ALA A 72 -2.75 -11.03 3.84
C ALA A 72 -3.85 -12.11 3.98
N THR A 73 -4.22 -12.81 2.90
CA THR A 73 -5.23 -13.88 2.93
C THR A 73 -4.84 -15.01 3.89
N ASN A 74 -3.57 -15.41 3.91
CA ASN A 74 -3.00 -16.34 4.88
C ASN A 74 -1.49 -16.06 5.10
N GLU A 75 -0.84 -16.85 5.96
CA GLU A 75 0.57 -16.66 6.29
C GLU A 75 1.50 -16.84 5.08
N ASP A 76 1.22 -17.83 4.22
CA ASP A 76 2.03 -18.11 3.02
C ASP A 76 1.93 -16.98 1.99
N THR A 77 0.73 -16.46 1.72
CA THR A 77 0.53 -15.31 0.82
C THR A 77 1.16 -14.05 1.39
N THR A 78 1.09 -13.87 2.71
CA THR A 78 1.73 -12.74 3.41
C THR A 78 3.24 -12.82 3.26
N CYS A 79 3.83 -13.97 3.57
CA CYS A 79 5.26 -14.20 3.44
C CYS A 79 5.73 -14.01 1.99
N THR A 80 5.00 -14.59 1.04
CA THR A 80 5.32 -14.46 -0.40
C THR A 80 5.23 -13.02 -0.86
N SER A 81 4.21 -12.29 -0.41
CA SER A 81 4.04 -10.87 -0.74
C SER A 81 5.16 -10.01 -0.15
N LEU A 82 5.50 -10.20 1.12
CA LEU A 82 6.61 -9.48 1.75
C LEU A 82 7.94 -9.80 1.07
N LYS A 83 8.24 -11.07 0.80
CA LYS A 83 9.45 -11.45 0.06
C LYS A 83 9.51 -10.81 -1.32
N GLY A 84 8.39 -10.70 -2.02
CA GLY A 84 8.37 -10.05 -3.33
C GLY A 84 8.68 -8.56 -3.30
N ILE A 85 8.49 -7.87 -2.17
CA ILE A 85 8.90 -6.47 -2.01
C ILE A 85 10.43 -6.31 -2.09
N SER A 86 11.22 -7.32 -1.69
CA SER A 86 12.69 -7.25 -1.84
C SER A 86 13.14 -7.19 -3.30
N SER A 87 12.23 -7.42 -4.26
CA SER A 87 12.49 -7.27 -5.68
C SER A 87 12.40 -5.82 -6.19
N PHE A 88 11.95 -4.86 -5.36
CA PHE A 88 11.92 -3.43 -5.72
C PHE A 88 13.35 -2.93 -5.99
N PRO A 89 13.55 -2.02 -6.97
CA PRO A 89 14.89 -1.52 -7.30
C PRO A 89 15.64 -0.96 -6.10
N GLU A 90 14.98 -0.21 -5.24
CA GLU A 90 15.55 0.42 -4.04
C GLU A 90 15.90 -0.62 -2.98
N ALA A 91 15.05 -1.63 -2.78
CA ALA A 91 15.32 -2.75 -1.89
C ALA A 91 16.52 -3.60 -2.39
N LYS A 92 16.62 -3.82 -3.71
CA LYS A 92 17.78 -4.51 -4.31
C LYS A 92 19.07 -3.72 -4.15
N LYS A 93 19.03 -2.40 -4.33
CA LYS A 93 20.20 -1.51 -4.10
C LYS A 93 20.67 -1.56 -2.65
N ALA A 94 19.74 -1.69 -1.70
CA ALA A 94 20.02 -1.82 -0.28
C ALA A 94 20.36 -3.26 0.18
N ASP A 95 20.50 -4.21 -0.76
CA ASP A 95 20.79 -5.62 -0.48
C ASP A 95 19.83 -6.27 0.53
N VAL A 96 18.54 -5.94 0.42
CA VAL A 96 17.53 -6.44 1.34
C VAL A 96 17.32 -7.94 1.13
N GLY A 97 17.62 -8.72 2.17
CA GLY A 97 17.41 -10.16 2.15
C GLY A 97 15.95 -10.55 1.88
N GLY A 98 15.75 -11.67 1.18
CA GLY A 98 14.43 -12.20 0.82
C GLY A 98 13.64 -12.85 1.98
N THR A 99 13.71 -12.26 3.18
CA THR A 99 12.93 -12.69 4.34
C THR A 99 11.92 -11.62 4.73
N PRO A 100 10.73 -11.98 5.23
CA PRO A 100 9.74 -10.99 5.69
C PRO A 100 10.31 -10.01 6.72
N LYS A 101 11.14 -10.49 7.64
CA LYS A 101 11.77 -9.67 8.68
C LYS A 101 12.72 -8.62 8.10
N ALA A 102 13.60 -9.00 7.17
CA ALA A 102 14.52 -8.06 6.53
C ALA A 102 13.76 -6.98 5.74
N VAL A 103 12.71 -7.37 5.02
CA VAL A 103 11.85 -6.45 4.28
C VAL A 103 11.16 -5.45 5.21
N LEU A 104 10.59 -5.91 6.33
CA LEU A 104 9.93 -5.02 7.29
C LEU A 104 10.90 -4.02 7.94
N TYR A 105 12.14 -4.44 8.25
CA TYR A 105 13.16 -3.52 8.74
C TYR A 105 13.55 -2.49 7.69
N TRP A 106 13.68 -2.89 6.43
CA TRP A 106 13.93 -1.97 5.34
C TRP A 106 12.80 -0.95 5.19
N ILE A 107 11.54 -1.38 5.16
CA ILE A 107 10.39 -0.45 5.11
C ILE A 107 10.41 0.53 6.29
N ALA A 108 10.74 0.06 7.50
CA ALA A 108 10.85 0.93 8.67
C ALA A 108 11.99 1.96 8.57
N SER A 109 13.05 1.64 7.83
CA SER A 109 14.15 2.58 7.57
C SER A 109 13.78 3.68 6.56
N LEU A 110 12.80 3.45 5.68
CA LEU A 110 12.30 4.47 4.73
C LEU A 110 11.58 5.63 5.41
N SER A 111 11.13 5.46 6.66
CA SER A 111 10.41 6.49 7.42
C SER A 111 11.33 7.48 8.16
N LYS A 112 12.64 7.49 7.88
CA LYS A 112 13.66 8.22 8.64
C LYS A 112 14.29 9.42 7.91
N GLU A 113 13.71 9.87 6.80
CA GLU A 113 14.11 11.12 6.14
C GLU A 113 13.15 12.27 6.44
#